data_AF-A0A3N1AUK8-F1
#
_entry.id   AF-A0A3N1AUK8-F1
#
_cell.length_a   1.000
_cell.length_b   1.000
_cell.length_c   1.000
_cell.angle_alpha   90.00
_cell.angle_beta   90.00
_cell.angle_gamma   90.00
#
_symmetry.space_group_name_H-M   'P 1'
#
loop_
_entity.id
_entity.type
_entity.pdbx_description
1 polymer ?
#
loop_
_entity_poly.entity_id
_entity_poly.type
_entity_poly.pdbx_seq_one_letter_code
_entity_poly.pdbx_strand_id
1 'polypeptide(L)'
;MIEPSAQIESLLTAVALKPGAAEGMRAMMQRESDFPNPLEAKLTGIALDPYGRCFADQVLDAYWSDEPRKQNTLSSIGVEREVIIGSGFHAAVYAAVRVLSGYPKPLVLERDERAGGTFAMTTRPTFHLNSRNRGGSAGLAGDQSASLNYLPGAPIQAANLSMLEYQTNTDMAFVIRLALAQYADVVTNATVLSVSRSGTGAEIEVEGRDPLMAGRVIDARGLGDPDEDGIANGTTILTFPQFMKRMAGMWPLRGMRRVAVVGGGDSAKCAVEALLGIGPQPFMAAAALDTVDRIDWYSDALPTTCEAWQLGIRGRYQAIGRYLRPDRLGARRLTVMDRRARPIALPGTGLIDGRTYDIVVLCTGNKETPIEGLGFDAFDEFEIPDANVVATTHYNLPAFRIGPHAKLPFTRREQEDGVADITANAVSMFRTAPMTAALAATLPAPQRDWGGPCRLLRDGAHLNGAYQRGRTDSVPSSSPLIRQPGFVM
;
A
#
# COMPACT_ATOMS: atom_id res chain seq x y z
N MET A 1 -5.96 25.67 -1.12
CA MET A 1 -4.55 25.51 -1.56
C MET A 1 -3.83 24.81 -0.41
N ILE A 2 -3.09 23.74 -0.67
CA ILE A 2 -2.35 23.01 0.38
C ILE A 2 -0.99 23.67 0.52
N GLU A 3 -0.72 24.29 1.66
CA GLU A 3 0.61 24.82 1.96
C GLU A 3 1.57 23.66 2.29
N PRO A 4 2.81 23.69 1.76
CA PRO A 4 3.78 22.65 2.07
C PRO A 4 4.13 22.69 3.56
N SER A 5 4.21 21.53 4.18
CA SER A 5 4.75 21.40 5.52
C SER A 5 6.24 21.74 5.54
N ALA A 6 6.78 22.09 6.71
CA ALA A 6 8.22 22.34 6.89
C ALA A 6 9.10 21.18 6.36
N GLN A 7 8.62 19.94 6.49
CA GLN A 7 9.29 18.76 5.95
C GLN A 7 9.36 18.77 4.42
N ILE A 8 8.25 19.09 3.76
CA ILE A 8 8.19 19.19 2.30
C ILE A 8 8.99 20.39 1.80
N GLU A 9 8.93 21.54 2.49
CA GLU A 9 9.76 22.71 2.15
C GLU A 9 11.25 22.41 2.28
N SER A 10 11.65 21.69 3.32
CA SER A 10 13.04 21.24 3.52
C SER A 10 13.49 20.32 2.39
N LEU A 11 12.65 19.35 1.98
CA LEU A 11 12.92 18.48 0.84
C LEU A 11 13.10 19.28 -0.46
N LEU A 12 12.17 20.18 -0.77
CA LEU A 12 12.23 21.01 -1.98
C LEU A 12 13.50 21.87 -2.00
N THR A 13 13.86 22.44 -0.86
CA THR A 13 15.08 23.24 -0.70
C THR A 13 16.33 22.39 -0.91
N ALA A 14 16.39 21.21 -0.27
CA ALA A 14 17.52 20.29 -0.42
C ALA A 14 17.72 19.86 -1.88
N VAL A 15 16.63 19.56 -2.60
CA VAL A 15 16.67 19.23 -4.02
C VAL A 15 17.15 20.42 -4.85
N ALA A 16 16.60 21.62 -4.61
CA ALA A 16 16.97 22.83 -5.34
C ALA A 16 18.48 23.14 -5.28
N LEU A 17 19.12 22.83 -4.15
CA LEU A 17 20.55 23.03 -3.90
C LEU A 17 21.45 21.99 -4.62
N LYS A 18 20.88 20.94 -5.20
CA LYS A 18 21.62 19.90 -5.94
C LYS A 18 21.29 19.99 -7.43
N PRO A 19 22.18 20.55 -8.28
CA PRO A 19 21.86 20.86 -9.67
C PRO A 19 21.27 19.69 -10.48
N GLY A 20 21.82 18.48 -10.31
CA GLY A 20 21.32 17.28 -10.97
C GLY A 20 19.99 16.76 -10.44
N ALA A 21 19.69 16.97 -9.15
CA ALA A 21 18.40 16.54 -8.56
C ALA A 21 17.27 17.51 -8.88
N ALA A 22 17.62 18.78 -9.13
CA ALA A 22 16.68 19.84 -9.44
C ALA A 22 16.26 19.86 -10.93
N GLU A 23 16.85 19.05 -11.81
CA GLU A 23 16.58 19.11 -13.25
C GLU A 23 15.11 18.82 -13.57
N GLY A 24 14.58 17.70 -13.10
CA GLY A 24 13.16 17.36 -13.29
C GLY A 24 12.22 18.38 -12.66
N MET A 25 12.58 18.91 -11.49
CA MET A 25 11.81 19.99 -10.83
C MET A 25 11.77 21.25 -11.70
N ARG A 26 12.89 21.70 -12.27
CA ARG A 26 12.94 22.86 -13.17
C ARG A 26 12.14 22.61 -14.45
N ALA A 27 12.26 21.42 -15.02
CA ALA A 27 11.55 21.04 -16.24
C ALA A 27 10.02 21.06 -16.04
N MET A 28 9.50 20.54 -14.92
CA MET A 28 8.07 20.59 -14.64
C MET A 28 7.58 22.00 -14.25
N MET A 29 8.43 22.82 -13.62
CA MET A 29 8.07 24.21 -13.33
C MET A 29 7.92 25.08 -14.59
N GLN A 30 8.56 24.73 -15.71
CA GLN A 30 8.27 25.39 -17.01
C GLN A 30 6.85 25.09 -17.52
N ARG A 31 6.20 24.08 -16.94
CA ARG A 31 4.85 23.60 -17.27
C ARG A 31 3.91 23.74 -16.09
N GLU A 32 4.17 24.68 -15.19
CA GLU A 32 3.38 24.88 -13.96
C GLU A 32 1.87 24.98 -14.22
N SER A 33 1.47 25.59 -15.35
CA SER A 33 0.07 25.72 -15.76
C SER A 33 -0.64 24.38 -16.03
N ASP A 34 0.11 23.30 -16.26
CA ASP A 34 -0.44 21.96 -16.47
C ASP A 34 -0.82 21.29 -15.14
N PHE A 35 -0.46 21.89 -14.00
CA PHE A 35 -0.67 21.36 -12.67
C PHE A 35 -1.67 22.20 -11.87
N PRO A 36 -2.44 21.59 -10.96
CA PRO A 36 -3.33 22.31 -10.05
C PRO A 36 -2.63 23.36 -9.18
N ASN A 37 -1.35 23.18 -8.86
CA ASN A 37 -0.57 24.11 -8.06
C ASN A 37 0.96 23.90 -8.26
N PRO A 38 1.80 24.89 -7.86
CA PRO A 38 3.25 24.80 -8.03
C PRO A 38 3.91 23.67 -7.22
N LEU A 39 3.34 23.30 -6.07
CA LEU A 39 3.87 22.24 -5.23
C LEU A 39 3.81 20.88 -5.95
N GLU A 40 2.66 20.59 -6.57
CA GLU A 40 2.43 19.37 -7.35
C GLU A 40 3.39 19.29 -8.55
N ALA A 41 3.61 20.41 -9.26
CA ALA A 41 4.57 20.49 -10.36
C ALA A 41 6.00 20.16 -9.88
N LYS A 42 6.45 20.75 -8.77
CA LYS A 42 7.79 20.50 -8.22
C LYS A 42 7.98 19.05 -7.80
N LEU A 43 7.04 18.51 -7.03
CA LEU A 43 7.11 17.14 -6.52
C LEU A 43 7.02 16.11 -7.65
N THR A 44 6.19 16.36 -8.66
CA THR A 44 6.13 15.51 -9.88
C THR A 44 7.46 15.55 -10.62
N GLY A 45 8.06 16.74 -10.78
CA GLY A 45 9.37 16.88 -11.41
C GLY A 45 10.48 16.12 -10.68
N ILE A 46 10.49 16.16 -9.35
CA ILE A 46 11.40 15.37 -8.52
C ILE A 46 11.17 13.87 -8.73
N ALA A 47 9.91 13.45 -8.81
CA ALA A 47 9.56 12.04 -8.90
C ALA A 47 9.90 11.41 -10.26
N LEU A 48 9.77 12.18 -11.35
CA LEU A 48 10.03 11.73 -12.72
C LEU A 48 11.52 11.70 -13.08
N ASP A 49 12.35 12.50 -12.40
CA ASP A 49 13.79 12.48 -12.60
C ASP A 49 14.47 11.39 -11.75
N PRO A 50 15.17 10.39 -12.32
CA PRO A 50 15.74 9.28 -11.55
C PRO A 50 16.71 9.72 -10.44
N TYR A 51 17.50 10.77 -10.68
CA TYR A 51 18.48 11.25 -9.70
C TYR A 51 17.79 12.07 -8.60
N GLY A 52 16.89 12.98 -8.97
CA GLY A 52 16.02 13.73 -8.07
C GLY A 52 15.19 12.82 -7.18
N ARG A 53 14.64 11.75 -7.74
CA ARG A 53 13.87 10.75 -7.03
C ARG A 53 14.73 10.00 -6.01
N CYS A 54 15.89 9.49 -6.43
CA CYS A 54 16.84 8.81 -5.54
C CYS A 54 17.27 9.72 -4.39
N PHE A 55 17.61 10.97 -4.69
CA PHE A 55 18.01 11.96 -3.70
C PHE A 55 16.88 12.31 -2.73
N ALA A 56 15.66 12.51 -3.23
CA ALA A 56 14.48 12.77 -2.39
C ALA A 56 14.19 11.61 -1.44
N ASP A 57 14.31 10.37 -1.91
CA ASP A 57 14.16 9.19 -1.07
C ASP A 57 15.22 9.13 0.05
N GLN A 58 16.47 9.49 -0.23
CA GLN A 58 17.54 9.59 0.77
C GLN A 58 17.28 10.70 1.79
N VAL A 59 16.81 11.87 1.35
CA VAL A 59 16.48 12.99 2.24
C VAL A 59 15.35 12.61 3.21
N LEU A 60 14.31 11.93 2.71
CA LEU A 60 13.20 11.45 3.54
C LEU A 60 13.65 10.37 4.55
N ASP A 61 14.50 9.42 4.13
CA ASP A 61 15.06 8.43 5.05
C ASP A 61 15.91 9.10 6.13
N ALA A 62 16.80 10.01 5.75
CA ALA A 62 17.64 10.76 6.69
C ALA A 62 16.79 11.54 7.70
N TYR A 63 15.76 12.25 7.22
CA TYR A 63 14.81 12.97 8.06
C TYR A 63 14.14 12.07 9.10
N TRP A 64 13.62 10.91 8.68
CA TRP A 64 12.96 10.02 9.63
C TRP A 64 13.93 9.29 10.55
N SER A 65 15.16 9.03 10.10
CA SER A 65 16.21 8.38 10.90
C SER A 65 16.79 9.27 12.00
N ASP A 66 16.59 10.59 11.97
CA ASP A 66 17.14 11.55 12.94
C ASP A 66 16.65 11.31 14.38
N GLU A 67 17.54 10.81 15.24
CA GLU A 67 17.21 10.41 16.62
C GLU A 67 16.78 11.57 17.53
N PRO A 68 17.45 12.75 17.55
CA PRO A 68 16.97 13.91 18.29
C PRO A 68 15.53 14.29 17.93
N ARG A 69 15.19 14.30 16.63
CA ARG A 69 13.81 14.54 16.18
C ARG A 69 12.86 13.46 16.66
N LYS A 70 13.22 12.16 16.58
CA LYS A 70 12.37 11.07 17.09
C LYS A 70 12.07 11.26 18.57
N GLN A 71 13.10 11.54 19.39
CA GLN A 71 12.94 11.75 20.83
C GLN A 71 12.04 12.95 21.13
N ASN A 72 12.25 14.08 20.44
CA ASN A 72 11.41 15.28 20.59
C ASN A 72 9.95 15.02 20.18
N THR A 73 9.74 14.22 19.13
CA THR A 73 8.39 13.84 18.68
C THR A 73 7.69 13.01 19.76
N LEU A 74 8.38 12.00 20.30
CA LEU A 74 7.85 11.09 21.32
C LEU A 74 7.61 11.79 22.65
N SER A 75 8.47 12.71 23.08
CA SER A 75 8.30 13.44 24.35
C SER A 75 7.15 14.45 24.33
N SER A 76 6.70 14.84 23.12
CA SER A 76 5.59 15.78 22.94
C SER A 76 4.20 15.13 22.88
N ILE A 77 4.13 13.79 22.99
CA ILE A 77 2.85 13.09 22.86
C ILE A 77 2.06 13.05 24.17
N GLY A 78 0.75 13.06 24.03
CA GLY A 78 -0.19 12.89 25.14
C GLY A 78 -1.57 12.53 24.62
N VAL A 79 -2.53 12.46 25.54
CA VAL A 79 -3.92 12.01 25.30
C VAL A 79 -4.73 12.87 24.31
N GLU A 80 -4.16 13.97 23.82
CA GLU A 80 -4.77 14.85 22.81
C GLU A 80 -4.46 14.41 21.37
N ARG A 81 -3.52 13.47 21.20
CA ARG A 81 -3.05 13.02 19.90
C ARG A 81 -3.60 11.65 19.54
N GLU A 82 -3.72 11.44 18.24
CA GLU A 82 -3.98 10.13 17.64
C GLU A 82 -2.65 9.47 17.28
N VAL A 83 -2.51 8.19 17.58
CA VAL A 83 -1.36 7.36 17.19
C VAL A 83 -1.79 6.33 16.17
N ILE A 84 -1.10 6.27 15.04
CA ILE A 84 -1.30 5.28 13.98
C ILE A 84 -0.19 4.24 14.08
N ILE A 85 -0.55 2.96 14.05
CA ILE A 85 0.41 1.85 14.02
C ILE A 85 0.55 1.36 12.58
N GLY A 86 1.76 1.48 12.03
CA GLY A 86 2.10 1.19 10.63
C GLY A 86 2.08 2.44 9.74
N SER A 87 3.02 2.54 8.80
CA SER A 87 3.16 3.69 7.88
C SER A 87 2.76 3.38 6.43
N GLY A 88 1.87 2.42 6.24
CA GLY A 88 1.41 2.02 4.91
C GLY A 88 0.46 3.03 4.25
N PHE A 89 -0.13 2.60 3.13
CA PHE A 89 -1.08 3.40 2.35
C PHE A 89 -2.23 3.96 3.20
N HIS A 90 -2.84 3.16 4.07
CA HIS A 90 -3.96 3.59 4.90
C HIS A 90 -3.58 4.60 5.98
N ALA A 91 -2.36 4.53 6.52
CA ALA A 91 -1.85 5.54 7.43
C ALA A 91 -1.71 6.90 6.74
N ALA A 92 -1.20 6.90 5.50
CA ALA A 92 -1.12 8.13 4.69
C ALA A 92 -2.50 8.71 4.36
N VAL A 93 -3.47 7.86 3.96
CA VAL A 93 -4.85 8.31 3.69
C VAL A 93 -5.47 8.91 4.96
N TYR A 94 -5.37 8.19 6.09
CA TYR A 94 -5.92 8.67 7.36
C TYR A 94 -5.28 10.00 7.75
N ALA A 95 -3.95 10.10 7.78
CA ALA A 95 -3.24 11.32 8.16
C ALA A 95 -3.58 12.51 7.25
N ALA A 96 -3.60 12.31 5.93
CA ALA A 96 -3.93 13.35 4.97
C ALA A 96 -5.34 13.90 5.19
N VAL A 97 -6.34 13.02 5.24
CA VAL A 97 -7.74 13.44 5.41
C VAL A 97 -7.97 14.05 6.80
N ARG A 98 -7.31 13.51 7.83
CA ARG A 98 -7.42 14.02 9.20
C ARG A 98 -6.93 15.47 9.31
N VAL A 99 -5.75 15.77 8.78
CA VAL A 99 -5.19 17.13 8.79
C VAL A 99 -5.98 18.08 7.88
N LEU A 100 -6.39 17.61 6.70
CA LEU A 100 -7.23 18.42 5.80
C LEU A 100 -8.62 18.73 6.40
N SER A 101 -9.08 17.91 7.35
CA SER A 101 -10.31 18.16 8.12
C SER A 101 -10.10 19.10 9.31
N GLY A 102 -8.90 19.69 9.46
CA GLY A 102 -8.59 20.69 10.48
C GLY A 102 -8.04 20.13 11.80
N TYR A 103 -7.71 18.84 11.86
CA TYR A 103 -7.15 18.22 13.06
C TYR A 103 -5.60 18.25 13.05
N PRO A 104 -4.96 18.14 14.23
CA PRO A 104 -3.50 18.03 14.31
C PRO A 104 -2.94 16.81 13.56
N LYS A 105 -1.65 16.88 13.19
CA LYS A 105 -0.93 15.73 12.62
C LYS A 105 -0.95 14.54 13.60
N PRO A 106 -1.37 13.34 13.17
CA PRO A 106 -1.22 12.15 13.98
C PRO A 106 0.26 11.72 14.07
N LEU A 107 0.61 11.01 15.15
CA LEU A 107 1.89 10.29 15.24
C LEU A 107 1.75 8.95 14.52
N VAL A 108 2.71 8.58 13.69
CA VAL A 108 2.79 7.28 13.02
C VAL A 108 3.99 6.52 13.57
N LEU A 109 3.75 5.32 14.08
CA LEU A 109 4.79 4.39 14.53
C LEU A 109 5.02 3.33 13.45
N GLU A 110 6.23 3.31 12.89
CA GLU A 110 6.66 2.33 11.90
C GLU A 110 7.72 1.42 12.51
N ARG A 111 7.51 0.10 12.43
CA ARG A 111 8.43 -0.89 12.96
C ARG A 111 9.71 -0.99 12.13
N ASP A 112 9.60 -0.80 10.82
CA ASP A 112 10.73 -0.86 9.89
C ASP A 112 11.52 0.46 9.90
N GLU A 113 12.75 0.41 9.37
CA GLU A 113 13.60 1.60 9.22
C GLU A 113 13.01 2.63 8.25
N ARG A 114 12.24 2.15 7.26
CA ARG A 114 11.77 2.92 6.12
C ARG A 114 10.24 3.02 6.12
N ALA A 115 9.72 4.24 6.15
CA ALA A 115 8.28 4.46 6.08
C ALA A 115 7.71 4.24 4.66
N GLY A 116 6.44 3.80 4.62
CA GLY A 116 5.66 3.51 3.42
C GLY A 116 5.06 2.09 3.37
N GLY A 117 5.21 1.32 4.45
CA GLY A 117 4.72 -0.05 4.58
C GLY A 117 5.22 -1.00 3.48
N THR A 118 4.37 -1.94 3.06
CA THR A 118 4.70 -2.96 2.05
C THR A 118 5.26 -2.39 0.75
N PHE A 119 4.82 -1.20 0.32
CA PHE A 119 5.30 -0.61 -0.94
C PHE A 119 6.75 -0.12 -0.84
N ALA A 120 7.16 0.31 0.36
CA ALA A 120 8.51 0.80 0.65
C ALA A 120 9.50 -0.31 1.07
N MET A 121 9.12 -1.59 0.97
CA MET A 121 9.98 -2.73 1.35
C MET A 121 11.32 -2.75 0.58
N THR A 122 11.36 -2.13 -0.60
CA THR A 122 12.56 -1.92 -1.41
C THR A 122 12.65 -0.45 -1.83
N THR A 123 13.87 0.06 -1.97
CA THR A 123 14.14 1.41 -2.51
C THR A 123 14.09 1.47 -4.04
N ARG A 124 13.77 0.35 -4.66
CA ARG A 124 13.86 0.10 -6.10
C ARG A 124 12.62 -0.64 -6.59
N PRO A 125 12.19 -0.43 -7.84
CA PRO A 125 11.02 -1.10 -8.37
C PRO A 125 11.30 -2.60 -8.48
N THR A 126 10.52 -3.43 -7.78
CA THR A 126 10.66 -4.90 -7.75
C THR A 126 9.37 -5.63 -8.09
N PHE A 127 8.23 -4.96 -7.99
CA PHE A 127 6.95 -5.47 -8.48
C PHE A 127 6.05 -4.33 -8.98
N HIS A 128 5.11 -4.70 -9.86
CA HIS A 128 4.02 -3.82 -10.26
C HIS A 128 2.78 -4.06 -9.38
N LEU A 129 1.94 -3.04 -9.24
CA LEU A 129 0.60 -3.19 -8.69
C LEU A 129 -0.26 -4.06 -9.61
N ASN A 130 -1.24 -4.76 -9.06
CA ASN A 130 -2.17 -5.62 -9.80
C ASN A 130 -3.40 -4.86 -10.35
N SER A 131 -3.62 -3.63 -9.89
CA SER A 131 -4.64 -2.70 -10.36
C SER A 131 -4.12 -1.82 -11.50
N ARG A 132 -4.95 -1.65 -12.52
CA ARG A 132 -4.62 -0.80 -13.66
C ARG A 132 -4.60 0.68 -13.26
N ASN A 133 -3.58 1.36 -13.73
CA ASN A 133 -3.54 2.79 -13.91
C ASN A 133 -4.15 3.17 -15.25
N ARG A 134 -4.65 4.40 -15.38
CA ARG A 134 -4.93 4.99 -16.69
C ARG A 134 -3.63 5.57 -17.23
N GLY A 135 -3.08 4.99 -18.29
CA GLY A 135 -1.86 5.50 -18.93
C GLY A 135 -2.04 6.94 -19.38
N GLY A 136 -1.05 7.80 -19.12
CA GLY A 136 -0.98 9.15 -19.65
C GLY A 136 -0.60 9.18 -21.14
N SER A 137 -0.71 10.35 -21.77
CA SER A 137 -0.17 10.58 -23.12
C SER A 137 1.34 10.86 -23.06
N ALA A 138 2.08 10.72 -24.17
CA ALA A 138 3.51 11.04 -24.21
C ALA A 138 3.80 12.43 -23.60
N GLY A 139 4.69 12.47 -22.61
CA GLY A 139 5.06 13.67 -21.85
C GLY A 139 4.07 14.12 -20.75
N LEU A 140 2.94 13.45 -20.55
CA LEU A 140 1.95 13.76 -19.52
C LEU A 140 1.59 12.51 -18.72
N ALA A 141 1.41 12.69 -17.42
CA ALA A 141 1.02 11.58 -16.57
C ALA A 141 -0.47 11.23 -16.72
N GLY A 142 -0.88 10.09 -16.16
CA GLY A 142 -2.24 9.56 -16.29
C GLY A 142 -3.33 10.49 -15.73
N ASP A 143 -4.56 10.30 -16.22
CA ASP A 143 -5.75 11.01 -15.71
C ASP A 143 -6.02 10.64 -14.24
N GLN A 144 -6.03 11.67 -13.39
CA GLN A 144 -6.17 11.55 -11.94
C GLN A 144 -7.57 11.09 -11.49
N SER A 145 -8.60 11.36 -12.30
CA SER A 145 -10.02 11.15 -11.92
C SER A 145 -10.48 9.69 -11.98
N ALA A 146 -9.69 8.81 -12.60
CA ALA A 146 -10.02 7.39 -12.82
C ALA A 146 -8.97 6.41 -12.27
N SER A 147 -8.04 6.89 -11.42
CA SER A 147 -7.00 6.02 -10.84
C SER A 147 -7.57 5.12 -9.74
N LEU A 148 -7.50 3.80 -9.93
CA LEU A 148 -7.86 2.83 -8.88
C LEU A 148 -6.93 2.94 -7.65
N ASN A 149 -5.71 3.44 -7.85
CA ASN A 149 -4.70 3.57 -6.79
C ASN A 149 -4.61 5.00 -6.24
N TYR A 150 -5.74 5.70 -6.19
CA TYR A 150 -5.83 7.07 -5.70
C TYR A 150 -5.61 7.14 -4.19
N LEU A 151 -4.73 8.04 -3.73
CA LEU A 151 -4.46 8.33 -2.32
C LEU A 151 -5.09 9.71 -1.98
N PRO A 152 -6.26 9.74 -1.30
CA PRO A 152 -6.93 10.98 -0.95
C PRO A 152 -6.02 11.96 -0.17
N GLY A 153 -5.97 13.20 -0.65
CA GLY A 153 -5.21 14.28 -0.02
C GLY A 153 -3.70 14.27 -0.28
N ALA A 154 -3.14 13.25 -0.95
CA ALA A 154 -1.72 13.21 -1.26
C ALA A 154 -1.27 14.41 -2.11
N PRO A 155 -0.05 14.96 -1.89
CA PRO A 155 0.46 16.09 -2.68
C PRO A 155 0.61 15.79 -4.19
N ILE A 156 0.85 14.53 -4.54
CA ILE A 156 0.88 13.98 -5.90
C ILE A 156 0.28 12.57 -5.87
N GLN A 157 -0.19 12.05 -7.00
CA GLN A 157 -0.73 10.69 -7.15
C GLN A 157 0.24 9.75 -7.87
N ALA A 158 0.14 8.45 -7.63
CA ALA A 158 1.00 7.47 -8.32
C ALA A 158 0.77 7.46 -9.84
N ALA A 159 -0.45 7.80 -10.28
CA ALA A 159 -0.77 8.02 -11.67
C ALA A 159 0.02 9.18 -12.31
N ASN A 160 0.52 10.14 -11.50
CA ASN A 160 1.34 11.25 -11.97
C ASN A 160 2.79 10.83 -12.32
N LEU A 161 3.22 9.64 -11.90
CA LEU A 161 4.64 9.25 -11.93
C LEU A 161 4.99 8.34 -13.09
N SER A 162 4.00 7.74 -13.74
CA SER A 162 4.24 6.72 -14.74
C SER A 162 3.11 6.65 -15.77
N MET A 163 3.48 6.46 -17.04
CA MET A 163 2.55 6.14 -18.12
C MET A 163 2.25 4.64 -18.21
N LEU A 164 2.86 3.82 -17.33
CA LEU A 164 2.63 2.39 -17.31
C LEU A 164 1.19 2.08 -16.90
N GLU A 165 0.61 1.06 -17.53
CA GLU A 165 -0.69 0.50 -17.16
C GLU A 165 -0.68 -0.03 -15.71
N TYR A 166 0.47 -0.42 -15.17
CA TYR A 166 0.58 -0.86 -13.77
C TYR A 166 1.75 -0.12 -13.12
N GLN A 167 1.47 0.67 -12.09
CA GLN A 167 2.54 1.40 -11.39
C GLN A 167 3.45 0.44 -10.62
N THR A 168 4.68 0.88 -10.35
CA THR A 168 5.61 0.11 -9.53
C THR A 168 5.33 0.29 -8.04
N ASN A 169 5.81 -0.64 -7.22
CA ASN A 169 5.77 -0.49 -5.77
C ASN A 169 6.46 0.79 -5.30
N THR A 170 7.56 1.20 -5.96
CA THR A 170 8.26 2.43 -5.62
C THR A 170 7.44 3.68 -5.93
N ASP A 171 6.69 3.73 -7.02
CA ASP A 171 5.84 4.89 -7.33
C ASP A 171 4.82 5.11 -6.21
N MET A 172 4.17 4.03 -5.79
CA MET A 172 3.24 4.06 -4.67
C MET A 172 3.92 4.42 -3.35
N ALA A 173 5.09 3.83 -3.07
CA ALA A 173 5.85 4.11 -1.86
C ALA A 173 6.18 5.60 -1.72
N PHE A 174 6.59 6.25 -2.82
CA PHE A 174 6.96 7.67 -2.77
C PHE A 174 5.78 8.59 -2.55
N VAL A 175 4.64 8.31 -3.17
CA VAL A 175 3.39 9.04 -2.92
C VAL A 175 2.95 8.92 -1.46
N ILE A 176 3.01 7.70 -0.90
CA ILE A 176 2.73 7.45 0.52
C ILE A 176 3.70 8.26 1.40
N ARG A 177 5.01 8.21 1.09
CA ARG A 177 6.04 8.90 1.86
C ARG A 177 5.89 10.41 1.83
N LEU A 178 5.55 10.99 0.68
CA LEU A 178 5.27 12.43 0.57
C LEU A 178 4.00 12.82 1.34
N ALA A 179 2.95 12.00 1.30
CA ALA A 179 1.75 12.23 2.09
C ALA A 179 2.05 12.16 3.60
N LEU A 180 2.83 11.18 4.05
CA LEU A 180 3.27 11.09 5.45
C LEU A 180 4.14 12.28 5.87
N ALA A 181 5.11 12.68 5.05
CA ALA A 181 5.93 13.86 5.34
C ALA A 181 5.08 15.13 5.44
N GLN A 182 4.04 15.25 4.61
CA GLN A 182 3.13 16.39 4.63
C GLN A 182 2.22 16.38 5.87
N TYR A 183 1.66 15.24 6.25
CA TYR A 183 0.51 15.17 7.16
C TYR A 183 0.70 14.38 8.45
N ALA A 184 1.85 13.76 8.68
CA ALA A 184 2.10 12.96 9.89
C ALA A 184 3.45 13.30 10.54
N ASP A 185 3.52 13.07 11.85
CA ASP A 185 4.79 12.94 12.55
C ASP A 185 5.16 11.45 12.56
N VAL A 186 6.23 11.04 11.86
CA VAL A 186 6.59 9.61 11.74
C VAL A 186 7.79 9.27 12.61
N VAL A 187 7.73 8.13 13.30
CA VAL A 187 8.85 7.53 14.04
C VAL A 187 9.07 6.11 13.50
N THR A 188 10.23 5.88 12.88
CA THR A 188 10.67 4.57 12.38
C THR A 188 11.46 3.80 13.43
N ASN A 189 11.62 2.49 13.25
CA ASN A 189 12.17 1.57 14.25
C ASN A 189 11.41 1.68 15.60
N ALA A 190 10.08 1.69 15.52
CA ALA A 190 9.16 1.77 16.65
C ALA A 190 8.18 0.60 16.61
N THR A 191 8.64 -0.56 17.08
CA THR A 191 7.82 -1.77 17.23
C THR A 191 6.87 -1.58 18.41
N VAL A 192 5.56 -1.54 18.16
CA VAL A 192 4.56 -1.56 19.23
C VAL A 192 4.40 -2.99 19.75
N LEU A 193 4.46 -3.16 21.07
CA LEU A 193 4.37 -4.46 21.74
C LEU A 193 2.98 -4.69 22.33
N SER A 194 2.43 -3.67 23.00
CA SER A 194 1.11 -3.73 23.63
C SER A 194 0.38 -2.38 23.53
N VAL A 195 -0.94 -2.44 23.62
CA VAL A 195 -1.81 -1.29 23.80
C VAL A 195 -2.77 -1.60 24.95
N SER A 196 -2.72 -0.80 26.00
CA SER A 196 -3.54 -0.95 27.18
C SER A 196 -4.40 0.29 27.43
N ARG A 197 -5.46 0.15 28.23
CA ARG A 197 -6.33 1.28 28.56
C ARG A 197 -5.65 2.12 29.63
N SER A 198 -5.56 3.43 29.40
CA SER A 198 -5.07 4.37 30.40
C SER A 198 -5.99 5.57 30.51
N GLY A 199 -6.87 5.54 31.53
CA GLY A 199 -7.95 6.49 31.72
C GLY A 199 -8.89 6.56 30.52
N THR A 200 -8.86 7.71 29.85
CA THR A 200 -9.70 8.08 28.70
C THR A 200 -9.01 7.79 27.36
N GLY A 201 -7.70 7.52 27.40
CA GLY A 201 -6.87 7.21 26.26
C GLY A 201 -6.36 5.76 26.28
N ALA A 202 -5.24 5.56 25.59
CA ALA A 202 -4.49 4.32 25.53
C ALA A 202 -3.03 4.60 25.90
N GLU A 203 -2.44 3.65 26.62
CA GLU A 203 -0.99 3.55 26.80
C GLU A 203 -0.45 2.55 25.78
N ILE A 204 0.66 2.91 25.12
CA ILE A 204 1.24 2.15 24.02
C ILE A 204 2.68 1.82 24.41
N GLU A 205 2.97 0.54 24.61
CA GLU A 205 4.33 0.08 24.85
C GLU A 205 5.07 -0.07 23.52
N VAL A 206 6.23 0.56 23.41
CA VAL A 206 7.11 0.49 22.25
C VAL A 206 8.42 -0.15 22.66
N GLU A 207 8.89 -1.11 21.87
CA GLU A 207 10.12 -1.86 22.15
C GLU A 207 11.31 -0.95 22.44
N GLY A 208 11.92 -1.14 23.62
CA GLY A 208 13.11 -0.40 24.05
C GLY A 208 12.88 1.09 24.32
N ARG A 209 11.63 1.53 24.55
CA ARG A 209 11.27 2.94 24.80
C ARG A 209 10.28 3.06 25.95
N ASP A 210 10.16 4.27 26.48
CA ASP A 210 9.12 4.60 27.46
C ASP A 210 7.72 4.48 26.84
N PRO A 211 6.70 4.03 27.60
CA PRO A 211 5.32 3.97 27.12
C PRO A 211 4.80 5.34 26.67
N LEU A 212 3.99 5.33 25.61
CA LEU A 212 3.40 6.53 25.01
C LEU A 212 1.92 6.62 25.35
N MET A 213 1.47 7.82 25.70
CA MET A 213 0.05 8.09 25.96
C MET A 213 -0.60 8.67 24.71
N ALA A 214 -1.71 8.07 24.28
CA ALA A 214 -2.50 8.49 23.12
C ALA A 214 -3.97 8.66 23.50
N GLY A 215 -4.66 9.61 22.88
CA GLY A 215 -6.10 9.72 23.05
C GLY A 215 -6.85 8.66 22.26
N ARG A 216 -6.26 8.20 21.16
CA ARG A 216 -6.82 7.18 20.27
C ARG A 216 -5.73 6.45 19.50
N VAL A 217 -5.95 5.17 19.24
CA VAL A 217 -5.10 4.33 18.40
C VAL A 217 -5.80 4.01 17.07
N ILE A 218 -5.07 4.15 15.98
CA ILE A 218 -5.50 3.74 14.64
C ILE A 218 -4.57 2.62 14.18
N ASP A 219 -5.08 1.40 14.20
CA ASP A 219 -4.35 0.23 13.77
C ASP A 219 -4.42 0.07 12.24
N ALA A 220 -3.32 0.42 11.59
CA ALA A 220 -3.15 0.49 10.14
C ALA A 220 -2.04 -0.45 9.64
N ARG A 221 -1.76 -1.54 10.37
CA ARG A 221 -0.66 -2.49 10.09
C ARG A 221 -0.84 -3.31 8.80
N GLY A 222 -1.98 -3.18 8.14
CA GLY A 222 -2.27 -3.84 6.86
C GLY A 222 -2.49 -5.34 7.01
N LEU A 223 -1.92 -6.13 6.10
CA LEU A 223 -2.11 -7.59 6.09
C LEU A 223 -1.25 -8.33 7.13
N GLY A 224 -0.32 -7.65 7.80
CA GLY A 224 0.57 -8.23 8.80
C GLY A 224 1.84 -8.86 8.19
N ASP A 225 2.41 -9.80 8.93
CA ASP A 225 3.65 -10.51 8.58
C ASP A 225 3.42 -11.65 7.61
N PRO A 226 4.44 -12.06 6.83
CA PRO A 226 4.34 -13.27 6.01
C PRO A 226 3.94 -14.47 6.87
N ASP A 227 3.00 -15.26 6.37
CA ASP A 227 2.66 -16.53 7.02
C ASP A 227 3.82 -17.52 6.86
N GLU A 228 3.95 -18.45 7.80
CA GLU A 228 5.03 -19.44 7.86
C GLU A 228 6.47 -18.85 7.81
N ASP A 229 6.64 -17.59 8.18
CA ASP A 229 7.94 -16.89 8.29
C ASP A 229 9.00 -17.66 9.09
N GLY A 230 8.61 -18.43 10.10
CA GLY A 230 9.51 -19.28 10.90
C GLY A 230 10.18 -20.41 10.10
N ILE A 231 9.70 -20.72 8.89
CA ILE A 231 10.36 -21.66 7.96
C ILE A 231 11.44 -20.94 7.14
N ALA A 232 11.30 -19.63 6.91
CA ALA A 232 12.27 -18.86 6.17
C ALA A 232 13.55 -18.65 6.97
N ASN A 233 14.70 -18.94 6.36
CA ASN A 233 16.02 -18.79 6.96
C ASN A 233 16.80 -17.58 6.41
N GLY A 234 16.14 -16.77 5.56
CA GLY A 234 16.72 -15.56 4.97
C GLY A 234 17.81 -15.82 3.92
N THR A 235 18.12 -17.08 3.58
CA THR A 235 19.18 -17.43 2.62
C THR A 235 18.67 -18.31 1.49
N THR A 236 18.15 -19.50 1.82
CA THR A 236 17.68 -20.51 0.85
C THR A 236 16.15 -20.64 0.84
N ILE A 237 15.50 -20.33 1.96
CA ILE A 237 14.05 -20.16 2.03
C ILE A 237 13.77 -18.72 2.41
N LEU A 238 13.07 -18.02 1.53
CA LEU A 238 12.81 -16.59 1.64
C LEU A 238 11.32 -16.33 1.72
N THR A 239 10.88 -15.43 2.60
CA THR A 239 9.55 -14.83 2.49
C THR A 239 9.48 -13.94 1.26
N PHE A 240 8.27 -13.60 0.79
CA PHE A 240 8.10 -12.66 -0.32
C PHE A 240 8.86 -11.33 -0.13
N PRO A 241 8.77 -10.63 1.03
CA PRO A 241 9.56 -9.41 1.26
C PRO A 241 11.07 -9.63 1.19
N GLN A 242 11.58 -10.73 1.76
CA GLN A 242 13.02 -11.07 1.69
C GLN A 242 13.46 -11.30 0.23
N PHE A 243 12.64 -12.02 -0.55
CA PHE A 243 12.91 -12.27 -1.95
C PHE A 243 12.89 -10.98 -2.79
N MET A 244 11.91 -10.10 -2.59
CA MET A 244 11.86 -8.80 -3.28
C MET A 244 13.05 -7.91 -2.91
N LYS A 245 13.46 -7.87 -1.63
CA LYS A 245 14.69 -7.19 -1.19
C LYS A 245 15.93 -7.73 -1.91
N ARG A 246 16.03 -9.05 -2.10
CA ARG A 246 17.09 -9.66 -2.92
C ARG A 246 17.02 -9.19 -4.38
N MET A 247 15.84 -9.22 -4.99
CA MET A 247 15.61 -8.79 -6.38
C MET A 247 15.94 -7.31 -6.63
N ALA A 248 15.98 -6.48 -5.58
CA ALA A 248 16.44 -5.10 -5.68
C ALA A 248 17.97 -4.95 -5.86
N GLY A 249 18.76 -6.04 -5.82
CA GLY A 249 20.21 -6.06 -6.00
C GLY A 249 20.69 -6.20 -7.46
N MET A 250 22.01 -6.08 -7.70
CA MET A 250 22.59 -6.04 -9.06
C MET A 250 22.57 -7.38 -9.81
N TRP A 251 22.63 -8.51 -9.11
CA TRP A 251 22.70 -9.86 -9.69
C TRP A 251 21.92 -10.86 -8.85
N PRO A 252 20.59 -10.68 -8.70
CA PRO A 252 19.83 -11.37 -7.67
C PRO A 252 19.71 -12.88 -7.90
N LEU A 253 19.84 -13.32 -9.16
CA LEU A 253 19.63 -14.71 -9.62
C LEU A 253 20.91 -15.43 -10.06
N ARG A 254 22.09 -14.78 -9.92
CA ARG A 254 23.35 -15.33 -10.42
C ARG A 254 23.63 -16.72 -9.83
N GLY A 255 23.88 -17.69 -10.71
CA GLY A 255 24.21 -19.07 -10.36
C GLY A 255 23.02 -19.94 -9.93
N MET A 256 21.78 -19.44 -10.02
CA MET A 256 20.58 -20.23 -9.71
C MET A 256 20.15 -21.07 -10.91
N ARG A 257 19.92 -22.35 -10.67
CA ARG A 257 19.42 -23.31 -11.66
C ARG A 257 17.96 -23.64 -11.41
N ARG A 258 17.58 -23.91 -10.16
CA ARG A 258 16.22 -24.34 -9.81
C ARG A 258 15.67 -23.57 -8.63
N VAL A 259 14.52 -22.93 -8.83
CA VAL A 259 13.81 -22.17 -7.81
C VAL A 259 12.40 -22.73 -7.63
N ALA A 260 11.92 -22.74 -6.39
CA ALA A 260 10.54 -23.03 -6.07
C ALA A 260 9.80 -21.78 -5.62
N VAL A 261 8.52 -21.68 -5.97
CA VAL A 261 7.59 -20.68 -5.42
C VAL A 261 6.41 -21.43 -4.80
N VAL A 262 6.06 -21.11 -3.55
CA VAL A 262 4.97 -21.77 -2.81
C VAL A 262 3.86 -20.77 -2.54
N GLY A 263 2.65 -21.07 -3.01
CA GLY A 263 1.44 -20.25 -2.86
C GLY A 263 0.89 -19.73 -4.19
N GLY A 264 -0.42 -19.45 -4.26
CA GLY A 264 -1.12 -19.05 -5.49
C GLY A 264 -1.52 -17.58 -5.60
N GLY A 265 -1.27 -16.80 -4.54
CA GLY A 265 -1.67 -15.39 -4.46
C GLY A 265 -0.83 -14.44 -5.30
N ASP A 266 -1.12 -13.14 -5.20
CA ASP A 266 -0.46 -12.12 -6.02
C ASP A 266 1.03 -11.97 -5.72
N SER A 267 1.46 -12.17 -4.47
CA SER A 267 2.88 -12.25 -4.11
C SER A 267 3.63 -13.34 -4.88
N ALA A 268 3.01 -14.51 -5.07
CA ALA A 268 3.61 -15.61 -5.83
C ALA A 268 3.71 -15.25 -7.32
N LYS A 269 2.66 -14.64 -7.89
CA LYS A 269 2.68 -14.18 -9.27
C LYS A 269 3.75 -13.12 -9.50
N CYS A 270 3.90 -12.15 -8.59
CA CYS A 270 4.98 -11.16 -8.60
C CYS A 270 6.37 -11.82 -8.51
N ALA A 271 6.54 -12.81 -7.62
CA ALA A 271 7.80 -13.55 -7.50
C ALA A 271 8.15 -14.28 -8.80
N VAL A 272 7.17 -14.93 -9.43
CA VAL A 272 7.35 -15.62 -10.72
C VAL A 272 7.66 -14.63 -11.85
N GLU A 273 7.00 -13.47 -11.92
CA GLU A 273 7.35 -12.43 -12.90
C GLU A 273 8.78 -11.93 -12.72
N ALA A 274 9.23 -11.74 -11.48
CA ALA A 274 10.60 -11.33 -11.18
C ALA A 274 11.61 -12.40 -11.65
N LEU A 275 11.34 -13.68 -11.36
CA LEU A 275 12.17 -14.81 -11.80
C LEU A 275 12.19 -14.98 -13.33
N LEU A 276 11.09 -14.64 -14.01
CA LEU A 276 10.96 -14.74 -15.47
C LEU A 276 11.47 -13.51 -16.22
N GLY A 277 11.80 -12.42 -15.53
CA GLY A 277 12.21 -11.16 -16.16
C GLY A 277 11.08 -10.32 -16.73
N ILE A 278 9.85 -10.58 -16.31
CA ILE A 278 8.65 -9.83 -16.74
C ILE A 278 8.41 -8.64 -15.80
N GLY A 279 8.75 -8.79 -14.51
CA GLY A 279 8.62 -7.74 -13.51
C GLY A 279 9.60 -6.57 -13.73
N PRO A 280 9.47 -5.48 -12.95
CA PRO A 280 10.39 -4.35 -13.05
C PRO A 280 11.85 -4.78 -12.86
N GLN A 281 12.77 -4.12 -13.59
CA GLN A 281 14.19 -4.45 -13.60
C GLN A 281 15.02 -3.25 -13.10
N PRO A 282 15.29 -3.13 -11.79
CA PRO A 282 15.80 -1.90 -11.15
C PRO A 282 17.24 -1.50 -11.50
N PHE A 283 17.99 -2.35 -12.20
CA PHE A 283 19.34 -2.05 -12.70
C PHE A 283 19.47 -2.25 -14.22
N MET A 284 18.35 -2.41 -14.94
CA MET A 284 18.38 -3.22 -16.17
C MET A 284 19.08 -4.57 -15.89
N ALA A 285 18.88 -5.12 -14.68
CA ALA A 285 19.51 -6.36 -14.25
C ALA A 285 19.07 -7.44 -15.22
N ALA A 286 20.01 -8.02 -15.94
CA ALA A 286 20.27 -9.44 -16.07
C ALA A 286 19.11 -10.46 -16.10
N ALA A 287 17.82 -10.17 -16.14
CA ALA A 287 16.87 -11.17 -16.61
C ALA A 287 17.05 -11.43 -18.12
N ALA A 288 17.81 -10.57 -18.80
CA ALA A 288 18.39 -10.79 -20.12
C ALA A 288 19.73 -11.58 -20.12
N LEU A 289 20.37 -11.85 -18.97
CA LEU A 289 21.72 -12.48 -18.90
C LEU A 289 21.91 -13.57 -17.81
N ASP A 290 21.13 -13.54 -16.74
CA ASP A 290 21.06 -14.44 -15.57
C ASP A 290 19.62 -14.96 -15.45
N THR A 291 19.31 -16.02 -16.18
CA THR A 291 18.01 -16.69 -16.10
C THR A 291 18.10 -17.92 -15.21
N VAL A 292 17.08 -18.13 -14.38
CA VAL A 292 16.87 -19.43 -13.73
C VAL A 292 16.48 -20.46 -14.79
N ASP A 293 17.11 -21.65 -14.76
CA ASP A 293 16.79 -22.74 -15.71
C ASP A 293 15.38 -23.26 -15.50
N ARG A 294 14.96 -23.39 -14.23
CA ARG A 294 13.70 -24.02 -13.86
C ARG A 294 13.03 -23.35 -12.67
N ILE A 295 11.73 -23.09 -12.81
CA ILE A 295 10.83 -22.60 -11.78
C ILE A 295 9.74 -23.64 -11.57
N ASP A 296 9.67 -24.20 -10.36
CA ASP A 296 8.55 -25.06 -9.95
C ASP A 296 7.64 -24.28 -8.99
N TRP A 297 6.39 -24.09 -9.41
CA TRP A 297 5.41 -23.28 -8.69
C TRP A 297 4.34 -24.16 -8.08
N TYR A 298 4.32 -24.26 -6.76
CA TYR A 298 3.38 -25.04 -5.98
C TYR A 298 2.15 -24.19 -5.62
N SER A 299 0.99 -24.53 -6.19
CA SER A 299 -0.28 -23.85 -5.96
C SER A 299 -1.44 -24.79 -6.25
N ASP A 300 -2.49 -24.79 -5.43
CA ASP A 300 -3.71 -25.60 -5.57
C ASP A 300 -4.82 -24.92 -6.40
N ALA A 301 -4.57 -23.72 -6.92
CA ALA A 301 -5.60 -22.87 -7.52
C ALA A 301 -5.18 -22.23 -8.86
N LEU A 302 -4.03 -22.59 -9.41
CA LEU A 302 -3.49 -21.98 -10.63
C LEU A 302 -3.56 -22.91 -11.84
N PRO A 303 -3.89 -22.39 -13.04
CA PRO A 303 -3.86 -23.18 -14.26
C PRO A 303 -2.46 -23.76 -14.55
N THR A 304 -2.41 -25.02 -14.97
CA THR A 304 -1.16 -25.76 -15.25
C THR A 304 -0.76 -25.76 -16.73
N THR A 305 -1.66 -25.33 -17.61
CA THR A 305 -1.47 -25.26 -19.07
C THR A 305 -1.59 -23.83 -19.57
N CYS A 306 -1.00 -23.54 -20.73
CA CYS A 306 -1.04 -22.20 -21.30
C CYS A 306 -2.46 -21.81 -21.73
N GLU A 307 -3.21 -22.75 -22.30
CA GLU A 307 -4.57 -22.56 -22.76
C GLU A 307 -5.49 -22.24 -21.57
N ALA A 308 -5.40 -23.00 -20.48
CA ALA A 308 -6.17 -22.73 -19.27
C ALA A 308 -5.73 -21.42 -18.59
N TRP A 309 -4.44 -21.06 -18.66
CA TRP A 309 -3.94 -19.78 -18.16
C TRP A 309 -4.55 -18.60 -18.92
N GLN A 310 -4.56 -18.67 -20.26
CA GLN A 310 -5.12 -17.61 -21.10
C GLN A 310 -6.61 -17.39 -20.83
N LEU A 311 -7.37 -18.46 -20.57
CA LEU A 311 -8.79 -18.40 -20.25
C LEU A 311 -9.06 -17.94 -18.81
N GLY A 312 -8.26 -18.40 -17.85
CA GLY A 312 -8.53 -18.25 -16.41
C GLY A 312 -7.86 -17.06 -15.74
N ILE A 313 -6.69 -16.61 -16.22
CA ILE A 313 -5.92 -15.54 -15.58
C ILE A 313 -6.09 -14.24 -16.37
N ARG A 314 -6.75 -13.23 -15.82
CA ARG A 314 -6.94 -11.94 -16.51
C ARG A 314 -5.84 -10.91 -16.17
N GLY A 315 -5.74 -9.87 -17.00
CA GLY A 315 -4.97 -8.66 -16.70
C GLY A 315 -3.45 -8.87 -16.72
N ARG A 316 -2.77 -8.26 -15.75
CA ARG A 316 -1.31 -8.11 -15.69
C ARG A 316 -0.52 -9.41 -15.84
N TYR A 317 -1.03 -10.50 -15.26
CA TYR A 317 -0.30 -11.77 -15.16
C TYR A 317 -0.39 -12.66 -16.39
N GLN A 318 -1.07 -12.23 -17.46
CA GLN A 318 -1.20 -12.99 -18.71
C GLN A 318 0.14 -13.38 -19.32
N ALA A 319 1.15 -12.50 -19.22
CA ALA A 319 2.48 -12.75 -19.78
C ALA A 319 3.18 -13.98 -19.17
N ILE A 320 2.82 -14.41 -17.96
CA ILE A 320 3.39 -15.60 -17.32
C ILE A 320 3.04 -16.86 -18.10
N GLY A 321 1.81 -16.96 -18.62
CA GLY A 321 1.28 -18.18 -19.25
C GLY A 321 2.12 -18.68 -20.43
N ARG A 322 2.85 -17.80 -21.12
CA ARG A 322 3.73 -18.19 -22.25
C ARG A 322 4.87 -19.12 -21.81
N TYR A 323 5.31 -19.06 -20.55
CA TYR A 323 6.39 -19.89 -20.01
C TYR A 323 5.93 -21.28 -19.54
N LEU A 324 4.62 -21.54 -19.56
CA LEU A 324 4.07 -22.88 -19.35
C LEU A 324 4.26 -23.78 -20.57
N ARG A 325 4.57 -23.21 -21.74
CA ARG A 325 4.95 -23.97 -22.93
C ARG A 325 6.46 -24.24 -22.94
N PRO A 326 6.90 -25.38 -23.50
CA PRO A 326 8.30 -25.54 -23.86
C PRO A 326 8.75 -24.42 -24.80
N ASP A 327 9.99 -23.96 -24.63
CA ASP A 327 10.61 -23.02 -25.56
C ASP A 327 10.98 -23.71 -26.89
N ARG A 328 11.64 -22.96 -27.79
CA ARG A 328 12.08 -23.48 -29.10
C ARG A 328 13.09 -24.63 -29.00
N LEU A 329 13.73 -24.81 -27.85
CA LEU A 329 14.68 -25.88 -27.56
C LEU A 329 14.02 -27.04 -26.79
N GLY A 330 12.71 -26.96 -26.54
CA GLY A 330 11.96 -27.96 -25.78
C GLY A 330 12.10 -27.83 -24.26
N ALA A 331 12.80 -26.81 -23.77
CA ALA A 331 12.95 -26.58 -22.34
C ALA A 331 11.71 -25.89 -21.76
N ARG A 332 11.16 -26.44 -20.68
CA ARG A 332 10.03 -25.84 -19.96
C ARG A 332 10.55 -25.12 -18.72
N ARG A 333 10.61 -23.78 -18.78
CA ARG A 333 11.16 -22.95 -17.70
C ARG A 333 10.22 -22.85 -16.49
N LEU A 334 8.91 -22.83 -16.69
CA LEU A 334 7.92 -22.77 -15.61
C LEU A 334 7.07 -24.04 -15.57
N THR A 335 6.86 -24.59 -14.37
CA THR A 335 5.89 -25.66 -14.14
C THR A 335 5.06 -25.37 -12.91
N VAL A 336 3.75 -25.32 -13.08
CA VAL A 336 2.80 -25.23 -11.98
C VAL A 336 2.47 -26.65 -11.52
N MET A 337 2.65 -26.93 -10.24
CA MET A 337 2.28 -28.16 -9.57
C MET A 337 1.03 -27.90 -8.76
N ASP A 338 -0.05 -28.59 -9.12
CA ASP A 338 -1.38 -28.43 -8.53
C ASP A 338 -1.49 -29.05 -7.13
N ARG A 339 -0.75 -28.46 -6.19
CA ARG A 339 -0.68 -28.87 -4.78
C ARG A 339 0.08 -27.87 -3.95
N ARG A 340 -0.17 -27.91 -2.65
CA ARG A 340 0.67 -27.25 -1.64
C ARG A 340 1.97 -28.01 -1.44
N ALA A 341 3.00 -27.28 -1.00
CA ALA A 341 4.28 -27.83 -0.61
C ALA A 341 4.74 -27.17 0.68
N ARG A 342 5.41 -27.94 1.53
CA ARG A 342 6.07 -27.43 2.73
C ARG A 342 7.58 -27.62 2.57
N PRO A 343 8.36 -26.54 2.42
CA PRO A 343 9.79 -26.68 2.24
C PRO A 343 10.49 -26.97 3.55
N ILE A 344 11.66 -27.60 3.44
CA ILE A 344 12.58 -27.86 4.54
C ILE A 344 13.91 -27.18 4.19
N ALA A 345 14.44 -26.40 5.14
CA ALA A 345 15.76 -25.80 4.99
C ALA A 345 16.85 -26.88 5.15
N LEU A 346 17.77 -26.95 4.18
CA LEU A 346 19.02 -27.68 4.29
C LEU A 346 20.19 -26.69 4.18
N PRO A 347 21.42 -27.06 4.61
CA PRO A 347 22.59 -26.21 4.39
C PRO A 347 22.76 -25.86 2.91
N GLY A 348 22.59 -24.59 2.56
CA GLY A 348 22.79 -24.08 1.20
C GLY A 348 21.70 -24.42 0.17
N THR A 349 20.62 -25.11 0.54
CA THR A 349 19.51 -25.44 -0.38
C THR A 349 18.16 -25.55 0.35
N GLY A 350 17.05 -25.43 -0.38
CA GLY A 350 15.72 -25.81 0.11
C GLY A 350 15.31 -27.18 -0.45
N LEU A 351 14.62 -27.98 0.36
CA LEU A 351 14.09 -29.29 -0.04
C LEU A 351 12.57 -29.25 -0.11
N ILE A 352 11.98 -29.69 -1.22
CA ILE A 352 10.55 -29.96 -1.37
C ILE A 352 10.40 -31.33 -2.02
N ASP A 353 9.74 -32.27 -1.34
CA ASP A 353 9.44 -33.63 -1.81
C ASP A 353 10.65 -34.37 -2.39
N GLY A 354 11.76 -34.36 -1.66
CA GLY A 354 13.00 -35.02 -2.07
C GLY A 354 13.76 -34.31 -3.20
N ARG A 355 13.33 -33.12 -3.62
CA ARG A 355 14.01 -32.31 -4.65
C ARG A 355 14.65 -31.08 -4.01
N THR A 356 15.87 -30.78 -4.43
CA THR A 356 16.63 -29.61 -3.98
C THR A 356 16.39 -28.39 -4.88
N TYR A 357 16.41 -27.21 -4.26
CA TYR A 357 16.21 -25.91 -4.88
C TYR A 357 17.28 -24.95 -4.36
N ASP A 358 17.82 -24.11 -5.24
CA ASP A 358 18.77 -23.06 -4.84
C ASP A 358 18.06 -22.04 -3.95
N ILE A 359 16.79 -21.73 -4.28
CA ILE A 359 15.90 -20.90 -3.47
C ILE A 359 14.48 -21.46 -3.47
N VAL A 360 13.81 -21.33 -2.34
CA VAL A 360 12.36 -21.43 -2.20
C VAL A 360 11.78 -20.08 -1.76
N VAL A 361 10.78 -19.58 -2.47
CA VAL A 361 10.07 -18.35 -2.12
C VAL A 361 8.70 -18.70 -1.52
N LEU A 362 8.49 -18.33 -0.26
CA LEU A 362 7.24 -18.47 0.46
C LEU A 362 6.32 -17.29 0.15
N CYS A 363 5.17 -17.60 -0.46
CA CYS A 363 4.09 -16.68 -0.81
C CYS A 363 2.74 -17.26 -0.32
N THR A 364 2.75 -17.80 0.89
CA THR A 364 1.67 -18.59 1.50
C THR A 364 0.58 -17.76 2.17
N GLY A 365 0.71 -16.43 2.17
CA GLY A 365 -0.25 -15.51 2.76
C GLY A 365 0.42 -14.59 3.78
N ASN A 366 -0.42 -13.91 4.57
CA ASN A 366 0.03 -13.12 5.70
C ASN A 366 -0.76 -13.51 6.94
N LYS A 367 -0.12 -13.39 8.09
CA LYS A 367 -0.70 -13.51 9.42
C LYS A 367 -0.63 -12.17 10.12
N GLU A 368 -1.57 -11.91 11.02
CA GLU A 368 -1.49 -10.71 11.85
C GLU A 368 -0.26 -10.75 12.76
N THR A 369 0.44 -9.62 12.84
CA THR A 369 1.47 -9.39 13.85
C THR A 369 0.77 -9.28 15.21
N PRO A 370 1.05 -10.13 16.20
CA PRO A 370 0.41 -10.01 17.50
C PRO A 370 0.86 -8.71 18.19
N ILE A 371 -0.10 -7.90 18.64
CA ILE A 371 0.10 -6.81 19.60
C ILE A 371 -0.85 -7.07 20.75
N GLU A 372 -0.32 -7.14 21.97
CA GLU A 372 -1.14 -7.36 23.16
C GLU A 372 -2.17 -6.23 23.31
N GLY A 373 -3.42 -6.60 23.62
CA GLY A 373 -4.54 -5.66 23.72
C GLY A 373 -5.19 -5.26 22.40
N LEU A 374 -4.66 -5.67 21.24
CA LEU A 374 -5.28 -5.46 19.92
C LEU A 374 -5.55 -6.79 19.22
N GLY A 375 -6.28 -7.72 19.85
CA GLY A 375 -6.69 -9.00 19.22
C GLY A 375 -7.92 -8.87 18.31
N PHE A 376 -8.09 -9.74 17.30
CA PHE A 376 -9.22 -9.70 16.35
C PHE A 376 -10.60 -9.80 16.99
N ASP A 377 -10.72 -10.64 18.01
CA ASP A 377 -11.95 -10.92 18.74
C ASP A 377 -12.40 -9.76 19.64
N ALA A 378 -11.59 -8.71 19.74
CA ALA A 378 -11.86 -7.54 20.56
C ALA A 378 -12.42 -6.33 19.77
N PHE A 379 -12.74 -6.51 18.49
CA PHE A 379 -13.25 -5.46 17.61
C PHE A 379 -14.63 -5.79 17.03
N ASP A 380 -15.44 -4.76 16.82
CA ASP A 380 -16.75 -4.82 16.16
C ASP A 380 -16.86 -3.80 15.03
N GLU A 381 -17.84 -3.94 14.15
CA GLU A 381 -18.06 -3.01 13.04
C GLU A 381 -18.34 -1.58 13.54
N PHE A 382 -17.71 -0.61 12.88
CA PHE A 382 -17.93 0.80 13.15
C PHE A 382 -18.62 1.46 11.94
N GLU A 383 -19.84 1.92 12.17
CA GLU A 383 -20.65 2.63 11.19
C GLU A 383 -20.57 4.14 11.39
N ILE A 384 -20.46 4.87 10.28
CA ILE A 384 -20.69 6.32 10.25
C ILE A 384 -22.18 6.62 10.04
N PRO A 385 -22.67 7.86 10.27
CA PRO A 385 -24.10 8.20 10.23
C PRO A 385 -24.87 7.80 8.96
N ASP A 386 -24.18 7.60 7.83
CA ASP A 386 -24.75 7.10 6.57
C ASP A 386 -24.92 5.56 6.53
N ALA A 387 -24.82 4.88 7.67
CA ALA A 387 -24.92 3.41 7.84
C ALA A 387 -23.92 2.61 6.99
N ASN A 388 -22.76 3.19 6.69
CA ASN A 388 -21.67 2.50 6.03
C ASN A 388 -20.64 2.07 7.08
N VAL A 389 -20.33 0.77 7.10
CA VAL A 389 -19.22 0.22 7.88
C VAL A 389 -17.91 0.68 7.25
N VAL A 390 -17.11 1.45 7.99
CA VAL A 390 -15.87 2.07 7.47
C VAL A 390 -14.60 1.62 8.20
N ALA A 391 -14.77 0.99 9.35
CA ALA A 391 -13.70 0.52 10.22
C ALA A 391 -14.25 -0.57 11.15
N THR A 392 -13.37 -1.14 11.97
CA THR A 392 -13.80 -1.83 13.18
C THR A 392 -13.28 -1.09 14.41
N THR A 393 -14.02 -1.10 15.51
CA THR A 393 -13.72 -0.39 16.76
C THR A 393 -13.53 -1.37 17.91
N HIS A 394 -12.59 -1.09 18.81
CA HIS A 394 -12.27 -1.96 19.93
C HIS A 394 -13.28 -1.77 21.08
N TYR A 395 -13.68 -2.86 21.75
CA TYR A 395 -14.71 -2.79 22.82
C TYR A 395 -14.29 -1.92 24.02
N ASN A 396 -13.01 -1.99 24.39
CA ASN A 396 -12.52 -1.46 25.67
C ASN A 396 -11.44 -0.39 25.54
N LEU A 397 -11.01 -0.06 24.32
CA LEU A 397 -9.91 0.87 24.03
C LEU A 397 -10.44 1.90 23.03
N PRO A 398 -9.95 3.15 23.07
CA PRO A 398 -10.20 4.11 22.01
C PRO A 398 -9.36 3.72 20.78
N ALA A 399 -9.66 2.59 20.16
CA ALA A 399 -8.89 2.02 19.07
C ALA A 399 -9.78 1.66 17.89
N PHE A 400 -9.27 1.90 16.67
CA PHE A 400 -9.94 1.57 15.42
C PHE A 400 -8.98 0.83 14.50
N ARG A 401 -9.49 -0.14 13.74
CA ARG A 401 -8.75 -0.78 12.65
C ARG A 401 -9.25 -0.28 11.30
N ILE A 402 -8.31 -0.04 10.39
CA ILE A 402 -8.59 0.48 9.05
C ILE A 402 -7.93 -0.35 7.95
N GLY A 403 -8.37 -0.12 6.71
CA GLY A 403 -7.81 -0.79 5.53
C GLY A 403 -8.04 -2.30 5.52
N PRO A 404 -7.15 -3.07 4.84
CA PRO A 404 -7.23 -4.52 4.79
C PRO A 404 -7.20 -5.21 6.16
N HIS A 405 -6.61 -4.55 7.17
CA HIS A 405 -6.51 -5.10 8.51
C HIS A 405 -7.87 -5.22 9.20
N ALA A 406 -8.78 -4.30 8.90
CA ALA A 406 -10.12 -4.28 9.48
C ALA A 406 -11.03 -5.42 8.98
N LYS A 407 -10.67 -6.11 7.89
CA LYS A 407 -11.44 -7.22 7.29
C LYS A 407 -12.93 -6.88 7.07
N LEU A 408 -13.21 -5.67 6.62
CA LEU A 408 -14.58 -5.18 6.46
C LEU A 408 -15.37 -6.03 5.46
N PRO A 409 -16.64 -6.37 5.76
CA PRO A 409 -17.49 -7.12 4.84
C PRO A 409 -17.80 -6.30 3.58
N PHE A 410 -18.10 -6.98 2.47
CA PHE A 410 -18.58 -6.30 1.28
C PHE A 410 -19.96 -5.70 1.51
N THR A 411 -20.13 -4.44 1.13
CA THR A 411 -21.45 -3.78 1.14
C THR A 411 -22.38 -4.45 0.13
N ARG A 412 -23.70 -4.26 0.31
CA ARG A 412 -24.70 -4.74 -0.66
C ARG A 412 -24.43 -4.24 -2.08
N ARG A 413 -24.04 -2.97 -2.21
CA ARG A 413 -23.70 -2.38 -3.52
C ARG A 413 -22.48 -3.04 -4.15
N GLU A 414 -21.43 -3.31 -3.37
CA GLU A 414 -20.25 -4.02 -3.86
C GLU A 414 -20.57 -5.45 -4.32
N GLN A 415 -21.55 -6.10 -3.69
CA GLN A 415 -22.05 -7.41 -4.14
C GLN A 415 -22.84 -7.28 -5.44
N GLU A 416 -23.75 -6.30 -5.53
CA GLU A 416 -24.57 -6.04 -6.74
C GLU A 416 -23.70 -5.62 -7.95
N ASP A 417 -22.63 -4.86 -7.71
CA ASP A 417 -21.66 -4.42 -8.74
C ASP A 417 -20.63 -5.52 -9.10
N GLY A 418 -20.69 -6.71 -8.47
CA GLY A 418 -19.76 -7.82 -8.71
C GLY A 418 -18.34 -7.60 -8.19
N VAL A 419 -18.12 -6.57 -7.36
CA VAL A 419 -16.82 -6.31 -6.71
C VAL A 419 -16.46 -7.45 -5.77
N ALA A 420 -17.46 -8.01 -5.07
CA ALA A 420 -17.30 -9.13 -4.15
C ALA A 420 -16.96 -10.47 -4.84
N ASP A 421 -17.25 -10.61 -6.14
CA ASP A 421 -16.98 -11.83 -6.91
C ASP A 421 -15.48 -12.09 -7.11
N ILE A 422 -14.64 -11.07 -6.92
CA ILE A 422 -13.19 -11.15 -7.00
C ILE A 422 -12.64 -11.17 -5.57
N THR A 423 -12.23 -12.34 -5.09
CA THR A 423 -11.73 -12.53 -3.70
C THR A 423 -10.62 -11.55 -3.33
N ALA A 424 -9.73 -11.20 -4.26
CA ALA A 424 -8.63 -10.26 -4.03
C ALA A 424 -9.10 -8.82 -3.71
N ASN A 425 -10.34 -8.46 -4.08
CA ASN A 425 -10.89 -7.14 -3.79
C ASN A 425 -11.19 -6.93 -2.29
N ALA A 426 -11.26 -8.00 -1.49
CA ALA A 426 -11.47 -7.88 -0.05
C ALA A 426 -10.38 -7.04 0.63
N VAL A 427 -9.16 -7.04 0.06
CA VAL A 427 -7.98 -6.36 0.59
C VAL A 427 -7.47 -5.25 -0.34
N SER A 428 -8.26 -4.82 -1.33
CA SER A 428 -7.81 -3.83 -2.30
C SER A 428 -7.83 -2.40 -1.76
N MET A 429 -6.85 -1.59 -2.20
CA MET A 429 -6.76 -0.18 -1.82
C MET A 429 -7.95 0.62 -2.33
N PHE A 430 -8.35 0.43 -3.60
CA PHE A 430 -9.47 1.19 -4.19
C PHE A 430 -10.78 1.03 -3.42
N ARG A 431 -10.97 -0.14 -2.80
CA ARG A 431 -12.14 -0.46 -1.98
C ARG A 431 -12.08 0.19 -0.60
N THR A 432 -10.95 0.06 0.07
CA THR A 432 -10.80 0.39 1.49
C THR A 432 -10.30 1.81 1.75
N ALA A 433 -9.74 2.49 0.74
CA ALA A 433 -9.28 3.89 0.84
C ALA A 433 -10.43 4.86 1.15
N PRO A 434 -11.58 4.82 0.45
CA PRO A 434 -12.71 5.70 0.74
C PRO A 434 -13.25 5.50 2.16
N MET A 435 -13.27 4.26 2.65
CA MET A 435 -13.69 3.92 4.02
C MET A 435 -12.73 4.53 5.06
N THR A 436 -11.42 4.40 4.82
CA THR A 436 -10.39 5.01 5.68
C THR A 436 -10.51 6.54 5.72
N ALA A 437 -10.72 7.17 4.56
CA ALA A 437 -10.93 8.60 4.45
C ALA A 437 -12.21 9.04 5.19
N ALA A 438 -13.31 8.31 5.02
CA ALA A 438 -14.57 8.60 5.69
C ALA A 438 -14.44 8.52 7.22
N LEU A 439 -13.75 7.51 7.75
CA LEU A 439 -13.44 7.44 9.18
C LEU A 439 -12.63 8.67 9.64
N ALA A 440 -11.53 8.98 8.96
CA ALA A 440 -10.64 10.10 9.34
C ALA A 440 -11.36 11.46 9.38
N ALA A 441 -12.32 11.67 8.47
CA ALA A 441 -13.11 12.89 8.38
C ALA A 441 -14.23 12.98 9.44
N THR A 442 -14.76 11.85 9.89
CA THR A 442 -15.95 11.79 10.77
C THR A 442 -15.62 11.65 12.25
N LEU A 443 -14.46 11.09 12.58
CA LEU A 443 -14.08 10.87 13.97
C LEU A 443 -13.97 12.21 14.73
N PRO A 444 -14.53 12.33 15.95
CA PRO A 444 -14.33 13.54 16.75
C PRO A 444 -12.87 13.65 17.19
N ALA A 445 -12.43 14.84 17.61
CA ALA A 445 -11.14 15.01 18.28
C ALA A 445 -11.04 14.03 19.47
N PRO A 446 -9.86 13.50 19.80
CA PRO A 446 -9.65 12.83 21.07
C PRO A 446 -10.09 13.76 22.22
N GLN A 447 -10.89 13.25 23.16
CA GLN A 447 -11.38 14.03 24.30
C GLN A 447 -10.50 13.76 25.52
N ARG A 448 -10.20 14.81 26.31
CA ARG A 448 -9.48 14.66 27.59
C ARG A 448 -10.24 13.81 28.61
N ASP A 449 -11.58 13.84 28.60
CA ASP A 449 -12.44 13.26 29.65
C ASP A 449 -13.53 12.30 29.10
N TRP A 450 -13.19 11.05 28.81
CA TRP A 450 -14.15 9.94 28.64
C TRP A 450 -14.70 9.46 30.01
N GLY A 451 -15.63 10.22 30.57
CA GLY A 451 -16.41 9.84 31.75
C GLY A 451 -17.77 9.26 31.40
N GLY A 452 -17.83 8.04 30.85
CA GLY A 452 -19.11 7.32 30.70
C GLY A 452 -19.06 6.08 29.80
N PRO A 453 -19.88 5.05 30.05
CA PRO A 453 -20.00 3.89 29.17
C PRO A 453 -20.68 4.30 27.85
N CYS A 454 -20.22 3.70 26.73
CA CYS A 454 -20.77 3.84 25.39
C CYS A 454 -22.31 3.83 25.37
N ARG A 455 -22.91 5.02 25.21
CA ARG A 455 -24.25 5.22 24.65
C ARG A 455 -24.14 6.28 23.57
N LEU A 456 -23.62 5.90 22.41
CA LEU A 456 -23.85 6.66 21.19
C LEU A 456 -25.14 6.11 20.53
N LEU A 457 -26.20 6.88 20.75
CA LEU A 457 -27.36 7.11 19.88
C LEU A 457 -28.25 5.90 19.55
N ARG A 458 -29.22 5.67 20.44
CA ARG A 458 -30.51 5.03 20.12
C ARG A 458 -31.69 6.02 20.07
N ASP A 459 -31.43 7.33 20.19
CA ASP A 459 -32.50 8.33 20.22
C ASP A 459 -32.49 9.17 18.95
N GLY A 460 -33.44 8.84 18.08
CA GLY A 460 -33.85 9.71 16.98
C GLY A 460 -34.50 10.97 17.53
N ALA A 461 -34.01 12.13 17.10
CA ALA A 461 -34.68 13.40 17.29
C ALA A 461 -34.80 14.10 15.94
N HIS A 462 -36.04 14.23 15.50
CA HIS A 462 -36.53 15.03 14.39
C HIS A 462 -35.92 16.42 14.36
N LEU A 463 -35.41 16.83 13.19
CA LEU A 463 -35.41 18.23 12.78
C LEU A 463 -36.04 18.34 11.39
N ASN A 464 -37.33 18.63 11.41
CA ASN A 464 -38.13 19.08 10.27
C ASN A 464 -38.07 20.62 10.19
N GLY A 465 -37.92 21.12 8.96
CA GLY A 465 -38.29 22.47 8.54
C GLY A 465 -37.15 23.49 8.59
N ALA A 466 -37.00 24.41 7.65
CA ALA A 466 -37.64 24.68 6.37
C ALA A 466 -36.80 25.80 5.73
N TYR A 467 -36.54 25.78 4.42
CA TYR A 467 -36.68 27.03 3.65
C TYR A 467 -36.93 26.78 2.16
N GLN A 468 -37.94 27.51 1.69
CA GLN A 468 -38.64 27.51 0.40
C GLN A 468 -37.74 27.87 -0.80
N ARG A 469 -37.91 27.18 -1.94
CA ARG A 469 -38.58 27.61 -3.19
C ARG A 469 -38.16 28.98 -3.76
N GLY A 470 -37.53 28.91 -4.93
CA GLY A 470 -37.59 29.94 -5.99
C GLY A 470 -37.70 29.23 -7.35
N ARG A 471 -38.78 29.51 -8.07
CA ARG A 471 -39.18 28.95 -9.37
C ARG A 471 -38.98 30.03 -10.44
N THR A 472 -38.43 29.68 -11.60
CA THR A 472 -38.76 30.21 -12.95
C THR A 472 -38.01 29.31 -13.95
N ASP A 473 -38.69 28.38 -14.60
CA ASP A 473 -39.42 28.48 -15.89
C ASP A 473 -38.54 28.39 -17.15
N SER A 474 -38.81 27.31 -17.91
CA SER A 474 -38.90 27.19 -19.38
C SER A 474 -37.97 26.18 -20.10
N VAL A 475 -38.66 25.30 -20.82
CA VAL A 475 -38.39 24.09 -21.66
C VAL A 475 -37.84 24.53 -23.06
N PRO A 476 -37.21 23.73 -23.98
CA PRO A 476 -37.53 22.33 -24.35
C PRO A 476 -36.41 21.32 -24.71
N SER A 477 -36.86 20.06 -24.62
CA SER A 477 -36.56 18.85 -25.40
C SER A 477 -35.60 18.91 -26.61
N SER A 478 -34.62 17.99 -26.60
CA SER A 478 -34.38 17.05 -27.72
C SER A 478 -33.39 15.94 -27.29
N SER A 479 -33.86 14.69 -27.30
CA SER A 479 -33.07 13.44 -27.34
C SER A 479 -32.15 13.39 -28.59
N PRO A 480 -31.23 12.39 -28.80
CA PRO A 480 -31.20 11.07 -28.18
C PRO A 480 -29.83 10.44 -27.83
N LEU A 481 -29.93 9.38 -27.02
CA LEU A 481 -29.18 8.12 -27.10
C LEU A 481 -28.27 7.95 -28.32
N ILE A 482 -26.97 7.83 -28.06
CA ILE A 482 -26.04 7.15 -28.97
C ILE A 482 -25.61 5.84 -28.28
N ARG A 483 -26.28 4.76 -28.70
CA ARG A 483 -25.69 3.42 -28.72
C ARG A 483 -24.71 3.38 -29.90
N GLN A 484 -23.59 2.66 -29.71
CA GLN A 484 -22.96 1.69 -30.63
C GLN A 484 -21.43 1.67 -30.42
N PRO A 485 -20.70 0.64 -30.91
CA PRO A 485 -21.04 -0.78 -31.02
C PRO A 485 -19.90 -1.67 -30.48
N GLY A 486 -20.18 -2.97 -30.35
CA GLY A 486 -19.14 -3.97 -30.18
C GLY A 486 -18.20 -4.03 -31.40
N PHE A 487 -16.95 -4.38 -31.14
CA PHE A 487 -16.09 -4.96 -32.15
C PHE A 487 -15.42 -6.22 -31.60
N VAL A 488 -15.61 -7.26 -32.39
CA VAL A 488 -14.96 -8.55 -32.38
C VAL A 488 -13.53 -8.36 -32.90
N MET A 489 -12.54 -8.68 -32.07
CA MET A 489 -11.40 -9.54 -32.41
C MET A 489 -10.64 -9.92 -31.14
#